data_AF-A0A553AUP8-F1
#
_entry.id   AF-A0A553AUP8-F1
#
_cell.length_a   1.000
_cell.length_b   1.000
_cell.length_c   1.000
_cell.angle_alpha   90.00
_cell.angle_beta   90.00
_cell.angle_gamma   90.00
#
_symmetry.space_group_name_H-M   'P 1'
#
loop_
_entity.id
_entity.type
_entity.pdbx_description
1 polymer ?
#
loop_
_entity_poly.entity_id
_entity_poly.type
_entity_poly.pdbx_seq_one_letter_code
_entity_poly.pdbx_strand_id
1 'polypeptide(L)'
;MKPAIPAIAATLAALALLAGCTTTYEGMPAGTDKAPELVPEAQRAPFDLTEQLRVATRACIDSELHGPARLQALLSQGYVVTNEIGGPDGYTRMEPSKGLFDRNAGMLRVYDAGGSPCTINVMRNKGYTAIAAIAGELTAQGWRKTDERLGRTFWSKGPDTLLLNGSSSSYSALADISLYRTKPRK
;
A
#
# COMPACT_ATOMS: atom_id res chain seq x y z
N MET A 1 -64.13 24.05 18.72
CA MET A 1 -63.69 22.68 18.38
C MET A 1 -62.18 22.71 18.23
N LYS A 2 -61.44 22.02 19.10
CA LYS A 2 -59.97 21.87 19.05
C LYS A 2 -59.61 20.60 18.26
N PRO A 3 -58.60 20.67 17.39
CA PRO A 3 -57.69 19.55 17.17
C PRO A 3 -56.27 19.99 17.61
N ALA A 4 -55.71 19.40 18.66
CA ALA A 4 -54.94 18.15 18.65
C ALA A 4 -53.54 18.35 18.03
N ILE A 5 -52.58 18.61 18.92
CA ILE A 5 -51.13 18.57 18.72
C ILE A 5 -50.72 17.11 18.50
N PRO A 6 -49.75 16.83 17.62
CA PRO A 6 -48.74 15.84 17.97
C PRO A 6 -47.33 16.42 17.80
N ALA A 7 -46.70 16.71 18.92
CA ALA A 7 -45.25 16.66 19.08
C ALA A 7 -45.00 15.50 20.03
N ILE A 8 -44.26 14.49 19.56
CA ILE A 8 -43.44 13.48 20.28
C ILE A 8 -42.84 12.67 19.12
N ALA A 9 -41.67 13.06 18.63
CA ALA A 9 -40.35 12.72 19.17
C ALA A 9 -39.87 11.34 18.68
N ALA A 10 -38.86 11.44 17.80
CA ALA A 10 -37.66 10.62 17.80
C ALA A 10 -37.84 9.16 18.27
N THR A 11 -37.99 8.26 17.31
CA THR A 11 -37.63 6.87 17.53
C THR A 11 -36.91 6.32 16.31
N LEU A 12 -35.62 6.05 16.52
CA LEU A 12 -34.82 5.03 15.85
C LEU A 12 -34.19 5.37 14.49
N ALA A 13 -33.53 6.53 14.42
CA ALA A 13 -32.33 6.73 13.59
C ALA A 13 -31.07 6.21 14.31
N ALA A 14 -31.14 5.04 14.93
CA ALA A 14 -30.07 4.43 15.72
C ALA A 14 -29.81 3.00 15.25
N LEU A 15 -29.41 2.86 13.98
CA LEU A 15 -28.79 1.64 13.46
C LEU A 15 -27.49 1.94 12.68
N ALA A 16 -26.82 3.04 13.02
CA ALA A 16 -25.48 3.38 12.49
C ALA A 16 -24.35 3.08 13.50
N LEU A 17 -24.65 2.43 14.63
CA LEU A 17 -23.69 2.17 15.72
C LEU A 17 -23.16 0.71 15.76
N LEU A 18 -23.31 -0.02 14.65
CA LEU A 18 -22.63 -1.29 14.42
C LEU A 18 -21.69 -1.24 13.20
N ALA A 19 -21.26 -0.05 12.80
CA ALA A 19 -20.02 0.09 12.05
C ALA A 19 -18.87 -0.22 13.02
N GLY A 20 -18.66 -1.52 13.27
CA GLY A 20 -17.47 -2.02 13.92
C GLY A 20 -16.25 -1.40 13.26
N CYS A 21 -15.22 -1.17 14.05
CA CYS A 21 -13.93 -0.61 13.66
C CYS A 21 -13.38 -1.29 12.39
N THR A 22 -13.80 -0.84 11.21
CA THR A 22 -13.12 -1.13 9.97
C THR A 22 -12.27 0.10 9.72
N THR A 23 -10.98 -0.03 9.98
CA THR A 23 -9.98 0.89 9.45
C THR A 23 -10.02 0.77 7.92
N THR A 24 -10.98 1.44 7.28
CA THR A 24 -11.02 1.57 5.82
C THR A 24 -9.81 2.40 5.41
N TYR A 25 -8.80 1.73 4.86
CA TYR A 25 -7.64 2.37 4.24
C TYR A 25 -8.14 3.23 3.07
N GLU A 26 -7.84 4.53 3.07
CA GLU A 26 -8.36 5.50 2.09
C GLU A 26 -8.01 5.14 0.63
N GLY A 27 -7.00 4.30 0.41
CA GLY A 27 -6.58 3.83 -0.91
C GLY A 27 -7.24 2.55 -1.40
N MET A 28 -8.16 1.97 -0.64
CA MET A 28 -8.78 0.68 -0.94
C MET A 28 -10.18 0.82 -1.56
N PRO A 29 -10.54 -0.03 -2.55
CA PRO A 29 -11.90 -0.04 -3.08
C PRO A 29 -12.92 -0.52 -2.03
N ALA A 30 -14.19 -0.18 -2.22
CA ALA A 30 -15.25 -0.70 -1.36
C ALA A 30 -15.29 -2.24 -1.40
N GLY A 31 -15.59 -2.88 -0.26
CA GLY A 31 -15.70 -4.34 -0.15
C GLY A 31 -14.38 -5.08 0.13
N THR A 32 -13.32 -4.38 0.54
CA THR A 32 -12.04 -4.99 0.91
C THR A 32 -12.10 -5.88 2.15
N ASP A 33 -13.12 -5.74 2.98
CA ASP A 33 -13.42 -6.64 4.10
C ASP A 33 -13.57 -8.10 3.67
N LYS A 34 -13.87 -8.35 2.38
CA LYS A 34 -14.01 -9.68 1.78
C LYS A 34 -12.84 -10.09 0.90
N ALA A 35 -11.77 -9.30 0.85
CA ALA A 35 -10.59 -9.64 0.08
C ALA A 35 -9.97 -10.96 0.59
N PRO A 36 -9.35 -11.76 -0.28
CA PRO A 36 -8.66 -12.96 0.15
C PRO A 36 -7.37 -12.60 0.89
N GLU A 37 -6.95 -13.46 1.82
CA GLU A 37 -5.67 -13.29 2.54
C GLU A 37 -4.52 -13.35 1.54
N LEU A 38 -4.51 -14.40 0.72
CA LEU A 38 -3.53 -14.63 -0.35
C LEU A 38 -4.11 -14.28 -1.72
N VAL A 39 -3.22 -13.88 -2.63
CA VAL A 39 -3.55 -13.85 -4.07
C VAL A 39 -4.05 -15.25 -4.48
N PRO A 40 -5.27 -15.38 -5.04
CA PRO A 40 -5.80 -16.67 -5.48
C PRO A 40 -4.88 -17.32 -6.51
N GLU A 41 -4.73 -18.64 -6.48
CA GLU A 41 -3.79 -19.37 -7.36
C GLU A 41 -4.00 -19.05 -8.84
N ALA A 42 -5.26 -18.97 -9.30
CA ALA A 42 -5.62 -18.63 -10.67
C ALA A 42 -5.19 -17.20 -11.09
N GLN A 43 -4.85 -16.32 -10.15
CA GLN A 43 -4.40 -14.95 -10.38
C GLN A 43 -2.90 -14.77 -10.12
N ARG A 44 -2.21 -15.82 -9.67
CA ARG A 44 -0.74 -15.83 -9.54
C ARG A 44 -0.12 -16.01 -10.91
N ALA A 45 0.86 -15.18 -11.21
CA ALA A 45 1.56 -15.22 -12.49
C ALA A 45 3.05 -14.98 -12.26
N PRO A 46 3.95 -15.65 -13.01
CA PRO A 46 5.37 -15.34 -12.96
C PRO A 46 5.59 -13.84 -13.22
N PHE A 47 6.53 -13.23 -12.51
CA PHE A 47 6.82 -11.82 -12.71
C PHE A 47 8.31 -11.52 -12.64
N ASP A 48 8.74 -10.47 -13.34
CA ASP A 48 10.06 -9.89 -13.12
C ASP A 48 10.00 -8.98 -11.89
N LEU A 49 10.70 -9.37 -10.82
CA LEU A 49 10.68 -8.62 -9.56
C LEU A 49 11.15 -7.18 -9.75
N THR A 50 12.18 -6.95 -10.56
CA THR A 50 12.69 -5.60 -10.82
C THR A 50 11.63 -4.77 -11.53
N GLU A 51 10.95 -5.31 -12.54
CA GLU A 51 9.88 -4.59 -13.24
C GLU A 51 8.69 -4.30 -12.30
N GLN A 52 8.25 -5.28 -11.50
CA GLN A 52 7.16 -5.05 -10.54
C GLN A 52 7.53 -4.01 -9.48
N LEU A 53 8.81 -3.93 -9.07
CA LEU A 53 9.29 -2.88 -8.20
C LEU A 53 9.23 -1.50 -8.87
N ARG A 54 9.46 -1.39 -10.17
CA ARG A 54 9.29 -0.12 -10.91
C ARG A 54 7.83 0.31 -10.95
N VAL A 55 6.92 -0.63 -11.24
CA VAL A 55 5.46 -0.39 -11.22
C VAL A 55 5.01 0.06 -9.83
N ALA A 56 5.41 -0.66 -8.78
CA ALA A 56 5.10 -0.33 -7.39
C ALA A 56 5.68 1.04 -6.97
N THR A 57 6.91 1.36 -7.39
CA THR A 57 7.55 2.66 -7.14
C THR A 57 6.74 3.79 -7.75
N ARG A 58 6.34 3.66 -9.03
CA ARG A 58 5.50 4.65 -9.71
C ARG A 58 4.18 4.87 -8.98
N ALA A 59 3.52 3.78 -8.58
CA ALA A 59 2.27 3.85 -7.84
C ALA A 59 2.46 4.55 -6.47
N CYS A 60 3.53 4.25 -5.74
CA CYS A 60 3.82 4.92 -4.48
C CYS A 60 4.18 6.40 -4.65
N ILE A 61 4.93 6.77 -5.69
CA ILE A 61 5.18 8.19 -6.00
C ILE A 61 3.85 8.90 -6.27
N ASP A 62 2.98 8.32 -7.09
CA ASP A 62 1.68 8.91 -7.42
C ASP A 62 0.79 9.03 -6.17
N SER A 63 0.80 8.01 -5.30
CA SER A 63 0.10 8.00 -4.01
C SER A 63 0.60 9.08 -3.06
N GLU A 64 1.92 9.23 -2.92
CA GLU A 64 2.52 10.24 -2.04
C GLU A 64 2.27 11.68 -2.53
N LEU A 65 2.14 11.87 -3.85
CA LEU A 65 1.92 13.19 -4.44
C LEU A 65 0.43 13.56 -4.53
N HIS A 66 -0.45 12.59 -4.77
CA HIS A 66 -1.85 12.83 -5.12
C HIS A 66 -2.87 12.04 -4.29
N GLY A 67 -2.42 11.26 -3.30
CA GLY A 67 -3.23 10.57 -2.31
C GLY A 67 -3.41 9.06 -2.54
N PRO A 68 -3.83 8.31 -1.48
CA PRO A 68 -3.90 6.85 -1.48
C PRO A 68 -4.75 6.22 -2.59
N ALA A 69 -5.80 6.92 -3.01
CA ALA A 69 -6.72 6.44 -4.06
C ALA A 69 -6.00 6.14 -5.39
N ARG A 70 -4.81 6.71 -5.62
CA ARG A 70 -3.99 6.43 -6.80
C ARG A 70 -3.51 4.98 -6.89
N LEU A 71 -3.40 4.28 -5.76
CA LEU A 71 -2.98 2.88 -5.76
C LEU A 71 -3.95 1.96 -6.51
N GLN A 72 -5.21 2.37 -6.71
CA GLN A 72 -6.20 1.60 -7.47
C GLN A 72 -5.74 1.30 -8.91
N ALA A 73 -4.85 2.13 -9.48
CA ALA A 73 -4.27 1.88 -10.80
C ALA A 73 -3.52 0.55 -10.90
N LEU A 74 -3.02 0.00 -9.77
CA LEU A 74 -2.33 -1.29 -9.70
C LEU A 74 -3.22 -2.46 -10.13
N LEU A 75 -4.55 -2.35 -9.99
CA LEU A 75 -5.48 -3.38 -10.48
C LEU A 75 -5.33 -3.62 -11.99
N SER A 76 -5.14 -2.54 -12.76
CA SER A 76 -4.90 -2.65 -14.22
C SER A 76 -3.56 -3.30 -14.56
N GLN A 77 -2.63 -3.30 -13.62
CA GLN A 77 -1.33 -3.99 -13.71
C GLN A 77 -1.42 -5.44 -13.20
N GLY A 78 -2.65 -5.91 -12.90
CA GLY A 78 -3.00 -7.24 -12.43
C GLY A 78 -2.64 -7.52 -10.98
N TYR A 79 -2.44 -6.49 -10.17
CA TYR A 79 -2.41 -6.66 -8.72
C TYR A 79 -3.80 -7.02 -8.21
N VAL A 80 -3.82 -7.75 -7.10
CA VAL A 80 -5.04 -8.21 -6.45
C VAL A 80 -5.10 -7.57 -5.08
N VAL A 81 -6.26 -7.05 -4.69
CA VAL A 81 -6.44 -6.58 -3.32
C VAL A 81 -6.49 -7.77 -2.39
N THR A 82 -5.64 -7.77 -1.37
CA THR A 82 -5.58 -8.83 -0.36
C THR A 82 -5.67 -8.22 1.02
N ASN A 83 -6.36 -8.91 1.93
CA ASN A 83 -6.36 -8.57 3.34
C ASN A 83 -5.19 -9.24 4.08
N GLU A 84 -4.77 -8.59 5.15
CA GLU A 84 -3.79 -9.01 6.17
C GLU A 84 -3.05 -10.36 6.10
N ILE A 85 -2.16 -10.58 5.12
CA ILE A 85 -0.99 -11.45 5.39
C ILE A 85 0.09 -10.62 6.04
N GLY A 86 0.13 -10.64 7.37
CA GLY A 86 1.24 -10.08 8.14
C GLY A 86 1.46 -8.57 7.94
N GLY A 87 0.42 -7.82 7.58
CA GLY A 87 0.48 -6.37 7.35
C GLY A 87 -0.84 -5.78 6.84
N PRO A 88 -0.97 -4.45 6.74
CA PRO A 88 -2.22 -3.74 6.40
C PRO A 88 -2.74 -4.09 5.00
N ASP A 89 -4.05 -3.96 4.76
CA ASP A 89 -4.70 -4.15 3.45
C ASP A 89 -3.90 -3.51 2.30
N GLY A 90 -3.79 -4.22 1.17
CA GLY A 90 -2.84 -3.82 0.12
C GLY A 90 -3.10 -4.46 -1.23
N TYR A 91 -2.45 -3.91 -2.24
CA TYR A 91 -2.40 -4.43 -3.59
C TYR A 91 -1.22 -5.38 -3.71
N THR A 92 -1.49 -6.66 -3.98
CA THR A 92 -0.50 -7.72 -3.94
C THR A 92 -0.33 -8.37 -5.32
N ARG A 93 0.93 -8.58 -5.70
CA ARG A 93 1.35 -9.49 -6.77
C ARG A 93 2.08 -10.66 -6.14
N MET A 94 1.82 -11.86 -6.66
CA MET A 94 2.41 -13.09 -6.16
C MET A 94 2.76 -14.03 -7.32
N GLU A 95 3.99 -14.52 -7.32
CA GLU A 95 4.43 -15.57 -8.24
C GLU A 95 3.75 -16.91 -7.88
N PRO A 96 3.56 -17.82 -8.86
CA PRO A 96 3.16 -19.18 -8.58
C PRO A 96 4.18 -19.84 -7.64
N SER A 97 3.67 -20.53 -6.62
CA SER A 97 4.50 -21.25 -5.66
C SER A 97 5.33 -22.30 -6.38
N LYS A 98 6.65 -22.38 -6.14
CA LYS A 98 7.51 -23.43 -6.71
C LYS A 98 7.54 -24.70 -5.84
N GLY A 99 6.79 -24.74 -4.75
CA GLY A 99 6.67 -25.90 -3.86
C GLY A 99 5.72 -25.69 -2.68
N LEU A 100 5.52 -26.74 -1.87
CA LEU A 100 4.58 -26.72 -0.73
C LEU A 100 4.97 -25.74 0.40
N PHE A 101 6.26 -25.40 0.49
CA PHE A 101 6.82 -24.51 1.53
C PHE A 101 7.08 -23.08 1.05
N ASP A 102 6.77 -22.77 -0.23
CA ASP A 102 7.20 -21.56 -0.91
C ASP A 102 6.11 -20.49 -0.99
N ARG A 103 5.15 -20.52 -0.06
CA ARG A 103 3.87 -19.81 -0.15
C ARG A 103 3.99 -18.28 -0.35
N ASN A 104 5.13 -17.69 0.00
CA ASN A 104 5.38 -16.24 -0.08
C ASN A 104 6.64 -15.84 -0.87
N ALA A 105 7.43 -16.76 -1.44
CA ALA A 105 8.79 -16.44 -1.89
C ALA A 105 8.88 -15.47 -3.09
N GLY A 106 7.78 -15.28 -3.80
CA GLY A 106 7.63 -14.27 -4.84
C GLY A 106 6.45 -13.34 -4.54
N MET A 107 6.40 -12.72 -3.36
CA MET A 107 5.37 -11.71 -3.05
C MET A 107 5.92 -10.29 -3.16
N LEU A 108 5.11 -9.40 -3.74
CA LEU A 108 5.26 -7.96 -3.63
C LEU A 108 3.89 -7.35 -3.29
N ARG A 109 3.81 -6.54 -2.23
CA ARG A 109 2.58 -5.87 -1.80
C ARG A 109 2.80 -4.37 -1.68
N VAL A 110 1.80 -3.58 -2.02
CA VAL A 110 1.83 -2.11 -1.95
C VAL A 110 0.62 -1.61 -1.17
N TYR A 111 0.83 -0.71 -0.22
CA TYR A 111 -0.25 -0.10 0.54
C TYR A 111 0.07 1.34 0.97
N ASP A 112 -0.98 2.12 1.22
CA ASP A 112 -0.93 3.49 1.74
C ASP A 112 -2.19 3.72 2.58
N ALA A 113 -2.01 4.06 3.86
CA ALA A 113 -3.11 4.21 4.80
C ALA A 113 -3.65 5.64 4.94
N GLY A 114 -3.17 6.59 4.11
CA GLY A 114 -3.57 7.99 4.21
C GLY A 114 -2.86 8.77 5.32
N GLY A 115 -2.63 8.14 6.48
CA GLY A 115 -1.85 8.67 7.60
C GLY A 115 -0.43 8.09 7.74
N SER A 116 -0.05 7.17 6.86
CA SER A 116 1.25 6.48 6.84
C SER A 116 1.86 6.56 5.45
N PRO A 117 3.18 6.40 5.31
CA PRO A 117 3.82 6.47 4.01
C PRO A 117 3.45 5.29 3.13
N CYS A 118 3.39 5.52 1.81
CA CYS A 118 3.24 4.43 0.86
C CYS A 118 4.40 3.44 1.01
N THR A 119 4.04 2.17 1.19
CA THR A 119 4.98 1.12 1.55
C THR A 119 4.88 -0.04 0.57
N ILE A 120 6.05 -0.52 0.14
CA ILE A 120 6.26 -1.68 -0.69
C ILE A 120 6.82 -2.79 0.19
N ASN A 121 6.08 -3.87 0.34
CA ASN A 121 6.48 -5.09 1.03
C ASN A 121 7.06 -6.08 0.03
N VAL A 122 8.23 -6.62 0.36
CA VAL A 122 8.88 -7.71 -0.37
C VAL A 122 9.41 -8.75 0.62
N MET A 123 9.79 -9.93 0.13
CA MET A 123 10.51 -10.89 0.97
C MET A 123 11.81 -10.28 1.53
N ARG A 124 12.13 -10.56 2.80
CA ARG A 124 13.24 -9.92 3.53
C ARG A 124 14.58 -10.07 2.80
N ASN A 125 14.85 -11.26 2.24
CA ASN A 125 16.06 -11.54 1.47
C ASN A 125 16.14 -10.76 0.13
N LYS A 126 15.07 -10.08 -0.28
CA LYS A 126 15.01 -9.20 -1.46
C LYS A 126 15.05 -7.72 -1.09
N GLY A 127 15.05 -7.34 0.19
CA GLY A 127 14.97 -5.95 0.64
C GLY A 127 16.05 -5.05 0.04
N TYR A 128 17.32 -5.51 0.03
CA TYR A 128 18.42 -4.74 -0.56
C TYR A 128 18.25 -4.54 -2.08
N THR A 129 17.89 -5.61 -2.80
CA THR A 129 17.60 -5.56 -4.24
C THR A 129 16.46 -4.59 -4.54
N ALA A 130 15.43 -4.60 -3.69
CA ALA A 130 14.28 -3.73 -3.86
C ALA A 130 14.62 -2.25 -3.64
N ILE A 131 15.40 -1.90 -2.61
CA ILE A 131 15.90 -0.52 -2.42
C ILE A 131 16.69 -0.05 -3.64
N ALA A 132 17.59 -0.89 -4.17
CA ALA A 132 18.38 -0.53 -5.35
C ALA A 132 17.51 -0.31 -6.60
N ALA A 133 16.51 -1.17 -6.83
CA ALA A 133 15.58 -1.03 -7.95
C ALA A 133 14.71 0.24 -7.82
N ILE A 134 14.22 0.56 -6.63
CA ILE A 134 13.43 1.77 -6.34
C ILE A 134 14.28 3.02 -6.58
N ALA A 135 15.53 3.04 -6.11
CA ALA A 135 16.47 4.14 -6.36
C ALA A 135 16.77 4.32 -7.87
N GLY A 136 16.91 3.21 -8.60
CA GLY A 136 17.07 3.22 -10.06
C GLY A 136 15.85 3.82 -10.78
N GLU A 137 14.64 3.45 -10.35
CA GLU A 137 13.40 4.01 -10.92
C GLU A 137 13.21 5.49 -10.59
N LEU A 138 13.54 5.92 -9.36
CA LEU A 138 13.56 7.34 -8.99
C LEU A 138 14.49 8.13 -9.91
N THR A 139 15.70 7.62 -10.13
CA THR A 139 16.68 8.24 -11.05
C THR A 139 16.14 8.28 -12.48
N ALA A 140 15.55 7.19 -12.97
CA ALA A 140 14.96 7.11 -14.31
C ALA A 140 13.81 8.11 -14.50
N GLN A 141 13.06 8.41 -13.44
CA GLN A 141 12.02 9.43 -13.44
C GLN A 141 12.53 10.86 -13.20
N GLY A 142 13.84 11.07 -13.14
CA GLY A 142 14.47 12.37 -12.99
C GLY A 142 14.49 12.91 -11.55
N TRP A 143 14.22 12.07 -10.55
CA TRP A 143 14.49 12.41 -9.16
C TRP A 143 15.99 12.39 -8.90
N ARG A 144 16.47 13.34 -8.10
CA ARG A 144 17.89 13.44 -7.74
C ARG A 144 18.07 13.12 -6.27
N LYS A 145 19.04 12.26 -5.95
CA LYS A 145 19.49 12.06 -4.57
C LYS A 145 20.06 13.38 -4.05
N THR A 146 19.53 13.89 -2.94
CA THR A 146 19.91 15.20 -2.39
C THR A 146 20.62 15.12 -1.05
N ASP A 147 20.36 14.10 -0.26
CA ASP A 147 20.98 13.91 1.06
C ASP A 147 20.91 12.44 1.49
N GLU A 148 21.81 12.05 2.38
CA GLU A 148 21.78 10.79 3.10
C GLU A 148 22.07 11.05 4.58
N ARG A 149 21.08 10.83 5.45
CA ARG A 149 21.23 11.06 6.90
C ARG A 149 20.71 9.87 7.68
N LEU A 150 21.56 9.32 8.56
CA LEU A 150 21.16 8.25 9.49
C LEU A 150 20.55 7.04 8.76
N GLY A 151 21.14 6.62 7.62
CA GLY A 151 20.66 5.49 6.82
C GLY A 151 19.41 5.77 5.98
N ARG A 152 18.96 7.02 5.92
CA ARG A 152 17.78 7.46 5.17
C ARG A 152 18.22 8.27 3.94
N THR A 153 17.64 7.96 2.77
CA THR A 153 18.02 8.62 1.52
C THR A 153 16.91 9.56 1.03
N PHE A 154 17.26 10.83 0.81
CA PHE A 154 16.34 11.84 0.31
C PHE A 154 16.48 12.01 -1.21
N TRP A 155 15.34 12.17 -1.88
CA TRP A 155 15.22 12.32 -3.32
C TRP A 155 14.33 13.50 -3.64
N SER A 156 14.79 14.42 -4.51
CA SER A 156 14.04 15.63 -4.85
C SER A 156 13.79 15.75 -6.35
N LYS A 157 12.62 16.31 -6.69
CA LYS A 157 12.21 16.67 -8.05
C LYS A 157 11.34 17.91 -7.99
N GLY A 158 11.88 19.05 -8.44
CA GLY A 158 11.19 20.34 -8.32
C GLY A 158 10.91 20.70 -6.85
N PRO A 159 9.66 21.03 -6.46
CA PRO A 159 9.30 21.40 -5.09
C PRO A 159 9.15 20.20 -4.14
N ASP A 160 9.19 18.98 -4.68
CA ASP A 160 8.91 17.75 -3.98
C ASP A 160 10.18 17.05 -3.51
N THR A 161 10.11 16.51 -2.29
CA THR A 161 11.15 15.68 -1.70
C THR A 161 10.49 14.44 -1.10
N LEU A 162 11.01 13.29 -1.49
CA LEU A 162 10.66 11.98 -0.95
C LEU A 162 11.82 11.47 -0.09
N LEU A 163 11.49 10.79 1.00
CA LEU A 163 12.41 9.87 1.63
C LEU A 163 12.16 8.46 1.13
N LEU A 164 13.25 7.79 0.75
CA LEU A 164 13.31 6.33 0.64
C LEU A 164 13.88 5.75 1.94
N ASN A 165 13.12 4.87 2.58
CA ASN A 165 13.52 4.15 3.78
C ASN A 165 13.26 2.65 3.64
N GLY A 166 14.19 1.82 4.10
CA GLY A 166 13.98 0.38 4.25
C GLY A 166 13.98 0.01 5.72
N SER A 167 13.05 -0.85 6.12
CA SER A 167 13.02 -1.46 7.45
C SER A 167 12.70 -2.94 7.34
N SER A 168 13.32 -3.74 8.19
CA SER A 168 12.98 -5.16 8.35
C SER A 168 13.07 -5.51 9.82
N SER A 169 12.06 -6.19 10.36
CA SER A 169 12.13 -6.73 11.72
C SER A 169 12.73 -8.13 11.71
N SER A 170 13.33 -8.57 12.82
CA SER A 170 13.83 -9.95 12.97
C SER A 170 12.71 -10.99 12.97
N TYR A 171 11.46 -10.58 13.21
CA TYR A 171 10.28 -11.45 13.34
C TYR A 171 9.41 -11.53 12.08
N SER A 172 9.60 -10.65 11.07
CA SER A 172 8.80 -10.66 9.83
C SER A 172 9.58 -11.25 8.65
N ALA A 173 9.00 -12.20 7.93
CA ALA A 173 9.58 -12.70 6.67
C ALA A 173 9.64 -11.63 5.56
N LEU A 174 9.02 -10.47 5.79
CA LEU A 174 8.97 -9.35 4.86
C LEU A 174 9.94 -8.23 5.27
N ALA A 175 10.34 -7.44 4.29
CA ALA A 175 10.95 -6.14 4.46
C ALA A 175 9.99 -5.07 3.93
N ASP A 176 9.88 -3.99 4.68
CA ASP A 176 9.10 -2.81 4.33
C ASP A 176 10.01 -1.78 3.68
N ILE A 177 9.60 -1.25 2.54
CA ILE A 177 10.31 -0.18 1.87
C ILE A 177 9.31 0.93 1.63
N SER A 178 9.47 2.03 2.36
CA SER A 178 8.56 3.14 2.34
C SER A 178 9.12 4.29 1.52
N LEU A 179 8.24 4.89 0.72
CA LEU A 179 8.44 6.19 0.10
C LEU A 179 7.52 7.17 0.81
N TYR A 180 8.08 8.26 1.32
CA TYR A 180 7.28 9.26 2.03
C TYR A 180 7.63 10.67 1.61
N ARG A 181 6.60 11.48 1.37
CA ARG A 181 6.80 12.92 1.14
C ARG A 181 7.19 13.60 2.43
N THR A 182 8.27 14.39 2.41
CA THR A 182 8.74 15.09 3.62
C THR A 182 7.87 16.27 4.03
N LYS A 183 6.98 16.70 3.14
CA LYS A 183 5.93 17.69 3.40
C LYS A 183 4.58 16.97 3.46
N PRO A 184 3.67 17.37 4.36
CA PRO A 184 2.32 16.82 4.42
C PRO A 184 1.61 16.93 3.06
N ARG A 185 0.79 15.92 2.75
CA ARG A 185 -0.16 15.99 1.64
C ARG A 185 -1.13 17.15 1.92
N LYS A 186 -1.37 17.99 0.91
CA LYS A 186 -2.29 19.15 1.03
C LYS A 186 -3.72 18.70 0.85
#